data_AF-A0A7C9JZC0-F1
#
_entry.id   AF-A0A7C9JZC0-F1
#
_cell.length_a   1.000
_cell.length_b   1.000
_cell.length_c   1.000
_cell.angle_alpha   90.00
_cell.angle_beta   90.00
_cell.angle_gamma   90.00
#
_symmetry.space_group_name_H-M   'P 1'
#
loop_
_entity.id
_entity.type
_entity.pdbx_description
1 polymer ?
#
loop_
_entity_poly.entity_id
_entity_poly.type
_entity_poly.pdbx_seq_one_letter_code
_entity_poly.pdbx_strand_id
1 'polypeptide(L)'
;MLRAGKPRSMTGRRFHNIRMRYLTMNAPQTNVPQTIDKKLIAHDFRVAMHEKLEPEQIDDVADALMASTKAYPATGNVASLIFYLKFQVSITDGKTFDGHAGGASSPGGGALFGDVYTDDLERLYRDTVSFEFQGTPVYLSVLFFDCHSKLLGHFQAGAVSTVIGVGGGKGSWS
;
A
#
# COMPACT_ATOMS: atom_id res chain seq x y z
N MET A 1 -17.90 2.71 79.13
CA MET A 1 -16.72 3.26 78.43
C MET A 1 -17.16 4.45 77.56
N LEU A 2 -16.39 5.53 77.63
CA LEU A 2 -16.50 6.86 76.99
C LEU A 2 -16.63 6.82 75.45
N ARG A 3 -17.02 7.84 74.64
CA ARG A 3 -17.64 9.18 74.73
C ARG A 3 -18.04 9.58 73.29
N ALA A 4 -18.96 10.53 73.16
CA ALA A 4 -19.41 11.19 71.92
C ALA A 4 -18.37 12.13 71.26
N GLY A 5 -18.59 12.45 69.97
CA GLY A 5 -17.95 13.59 69.28
C GLY A 5 -18.41 13.80 67.82
N LYS A 6 -19.21 14.84 67.58
CA LYS A 6 -19.74 15.34 66.28
C LYS A 6 -18.66 16.14 65.47
N PRO A 7 -18.93 16.53 64.20
CA PRO A 7 -17.93 16.83 63.17
C PRO A 7 -17.41 18.28 63.19
N ARG A 8 -16.27 18.51 62.50
CA ARG A 8 -15.79 19.85 62.12
C ARG A 8 -15.68 20.00 60.60
N SER A 9 -16.40 21.00 60.11
CA SER A 9 -16.18 21.73 58.86
C SER A 9 -14.96 22.66 59.02
N MET A 10 -14.19 22.90 57.95
CA MET A 10 -13.92 24.26 57.46
C MET A 10 -12.98 24.32 56.23
N THR A 11 -13.51 24.95 55.16
CA THR A 11 -12.91 26.09 54.44
C THR A 11 -11.81 25.88 53.39
N GLY A 12 -12.01 26.51 52.21
CA GLY A 12 -10.93 27.29 51.58
C GLY A 12 -10.63 27.01 50.11
N ARG A 13 -11.07 27.92 49.25
CA ARG A 13 -10.85 28.01 47.79
C ARG A 13 -9.36 27.99 47.40
N ARG A 14 -9.05 27.40 46.23
CA ARG A 14 -8.14 27.99 45.21
C ARG A 14 -8.36 27.34 43.85
N PHE A 15 -8.86 28.13 42.89
CA PHE A 15 -8.73 27.86 41.47
C PHE A 15 -7.25 27.83 41.10
N HIS A 16 -6.78 26.81 40.37
CA HIS A 16 -5.59 26.89 39.54
C HIS A 16 -5.88 26.23 38.19
N ASN A 17 -6.08 27.07 37.18
CA ASN A 17 -5.88 26.70 35.78
C ASN A 17 -4.39 26.41 35.59
N ILE A 18 -4.03 25.18 35.22
CA ILE A 18 -2.72 24.89 34.60
C ILE A 18 -2.94 24.06 33.33
N ARG A 19 -2.86 24.79 32.22
CA ARG A 19 -2.49 24.45 30.85
C ARG A 19 -2.26 22.98 30.51
N MET A 20 -3.16 22.49 29.65
CA MET A 20 -2.88 21.85 28.35
C MET A 20 -1.38 21.68 28.00
N ARG A 21 -0.93 20.42 27.96
CA ARG A 21 0.13 19.92 27.08
C ARG A 21 -0.25 18.50 26.64
N TYR A 22 -1.12 18.38 25.64
CA TYR A 22 -1.00 17.25 24.74
C TYR A 22 0.20 17.57 23.85
N LEU A 23 1.37 17.06 24.25
CA LEU A 23 2.48 16.94 23.33
C LEU A 23 2.07 15.90 22.30
N THR A 24 1.82 16.38 21.08
CA THR A 24 1.94 15.60 19.86
C THR A 24 3.29 14.89 19.88
N MET A 25 3.31 13.61 20.25
CA MET A 25 4.39 12.72 19.82
C MET A 25 4.12 12.37 18.37
N ASN A 26 4.35 13.33 17.47
CA ASN A 26 4.80 12.98 16.13
C ASN A 26 6.24 12.51 16.34
N ALA A 27 6.40 11.22 16.67
CA ALA A 27 7.66 10.57 16.41
C ALA A 27 7.96 10.85 14.93
N PRO A 28 9.16 11.36 14.56
CA PRO A 28 9.56 11.29 13.17
C PRO A 28 9.44 9.82 12.80
N GLN A 29 8.56 9.50 11.84
CA GLN A 29 8.57 8.20 11.20
C GLN A 29 9.95 8.11 10.56
N THR A 30 10.87 7.45 11.24
CA THR A 30 12.12 7.05 10.64
C THR A 30 11.71 6.10 9.54
N ASN A 31 11.65 6.61 8.31
CA ASN A 31 11.48 5.82 7.09
C ASN A 31 12.72 4.95 6.94
N VAL A 32 12.82 3.93 7.79
CA VAL A 32 13.64 2.76 7.48
C VAL A 32 12.96 2.17 6.25
N PRO A 33 13.65 2.03 5.11
CA PRO A 33 13.07 1.35 3.96
C PRO A 33 12.65 -0.05 4.43
N GLN A 34 11.35 -0.28 4.58
CA GLN A 34 10.87 -1.64 4.77
C GLN A 34 11.15 -2.34 3.45
N THR A 35 12.14 -3.24 3.47
CA THR A 35 12.42 -4.08 2.31
C THR A 35 11.24 -5.05 2.19
N ILE A 36 10.32 -4.74 1.29
CA ILE A 36 9.23 -5.65 0.96
C ILE A 36 9.85 -6.80 0.17
N ASP A 37 9.70 -8.01 0.70
CA ASP A 37 10.26 -9.21 0.07
C ASP A 37 9.38 -9.60 -1.12
N LYS A 38 9.98 -9.67 -2.31
CA LYS A 38 9.32 -10.14 -3.53
C LYS A 38 8.73 -11.54 -3.37
N LYS A 39 9.31 -12.37 -2.48
CA LYS A 39 8.75 -13.69 -2.15
C LYS A 39 7.37 -13.59 -1.51
N LEU A 40 7.13 -12.55 -0.70
CA LEU A 40 5.82 -12.32 -0.08
C LEU A 40 4.79 -11.93 -1.14
N ILE A 41 5.13 -10.99 -2.03
CA ILE A 41 4.26 -10.57 -3.13
C ILE A 41 3.94 -11.78 -4.03
N ALA A 42 4.97 -12.53 -4.43
CA ALA A 42 4.81 -13.73 -5.25
C ALA A 42 3.95 -14.80 -4.56
N HIS A 43 4.15 -15.04 -3.26
CA HIS A 43 3.31 -15.94 -2.47
C HIS A 43 1.85 -15.48 -2.48
N ASP A 44 1.60 -14.21 -2.17
CA ASP A 44 0.25 -13.68 -2.08
C ASP A 44 -0.44 -13.69 -3.44
N PHE A 45 0.32 -13.50 -4.54
CA PHE A 45 -0.20 -13.61 -5.89
C PHE A 45 -0.64 -15.05 -6.19
N ARG A 46 0.18 -16.05 -5.82
CA ARG A 46 -0.19 -17.47 -5.94
C ARG A 46 -1.48 -17.78 -5.20
N VAL A 47 -1.60 -17.30 -3.97
CA VAL A 47 -2.81 -17.50 -3.15
C VAL A 47 -4.03 -16.82 -3.79
N ALA A 48 -3.87 -15.57 -4.25
CA ALA A 48 -4.97 -14.80 -4.82
C ALA A 48 -5.47 -15.35 -6.15
N MET A 49 -4.60 -15.99 -6.94
CA MET A 49 -4.91 -16.54 -8.26
C MET A 49 -5.19 -18.04 -8.25
N HIS A 50 -5.05 -18.71 -7.11
CA HIS A 50 -5.39 -20.11 -6.96
C HIS A 50 -6.83 -20.38 -7.43
N GLU A 51 -7.00 -21.45 -8.21
CA GLU A 51 -8.27 -21.84 -8.87
C GLU A 51 -8.84 -20.82 -9.88
N LYS A 52 -8.16 -19.68 -10.12
CA LYS A 52 -8.57 -18.66 -11.10
C LYS A 52 -7.75 -18.72 -12.39
N LEU A 53 -6.49 -19.15 -12.29
CA LEU A 53 -5.55 -19.28 -13.40
C LEU A 53 -4.90 -20.66 -13.38
N GLU A 54 -4.35 -21.07 -14.52
CA GLU A 54 -3.58 -22.31 -14.62
C GLU A 54 -2.29 -22.19 -13.78
N PRO A 55 -1.86 -23.28 -13.09
CA PRO A 55 -0.67 -23.23 -12.24
C PRO A 55 0.59 -22.71 -12.95
N GLU A 56 0.80 -23.10 -14.20
CA GLU A 56 1.94 -22.63 -15.01
C GLU A 56 1.92 -21.11 -15.22
N GLN A 57 0.75 -20.51 -15.45
CA GLN A 57 0.62 -19.06 -15.58
C GLN A 57 0.92 -18.34 -14.26
N ILE A 58 0.52 -18.95 -13.15
CA ILE A 58 0.77 -18.41 -11.82
C ILE A 58 2.28 -18.44 -11.51
N ASP A 59 2.93 -19.56 -11.79
CA ASP A 59 4.36 -19.73 -11.55
C ASP A 59 5.22 -18.86 -12.47
N ASP A 60 4.85 -18.72 -13.76
CA ASP A 60 5.50 -17.80 -14.69
C ASP A 60 5.57 -16.36 -14.14
N VAL A 61 4.47 -15.86 -13.57
CA VAL A 61 4.40 -14.51 -12.99
C VAL A 61 5.23 -14.42 -11.72
N ALA A 62 5.16 -15.43 -10.85
CA ALA A 62 5.93 -15.46 -9.62
C ALA A 62 7.44 -15.53 -9.88
N ASP A 63 7.87 -16.29 -10.89
CA ASP A 63 9.27 -16.37 -11.30
C ASP A 63 9.74 -15.05 -11.92
N ALA A 64 8.92 -14.41 -12.77
CA ALA A 64 9.23 -13.10 -13.33
C ALA A 64 9.32 -12.00 -12.25
N LEU A 65 8.44 -12.02 -11.24
CA LEU A 65 8.51 -11.14 -10.07
C LEU A 65 9.89 -11.28 -9.39
N MET A 66 10.29 -12.51 -9.10
CA MET A 66 11.54 -12.83 -8.42
C MET A 66 12.79 -12.52 -9.24
N ALA A 67 12.71 -12.65 -10.57
CA ALA A 67 13.82 -12.42 -11.48
C ALA A 67 14.13 -10.94 -11.72
N SER A 68 13.14 -10.05 -11.63
CA SER A 68 13.34 -8.61 -11.85
C SER A 68 14.40 -8.04 -10.90
N THR A 69 15.36 -7.25 -11.40
CA THR A 69 16.45 -6.72 -10.56
C THR A 69 16.55 -5.21 -10.55
N LYS A 70 16.35 -4.54 -11.69
CA LYS A 70 16.48 -3.08 -11.74
C LYS A 70 15.27 -2.43 -11.06
N ALA A 71 15.56 -1.42 -10.24
CA ALA A 71 14.58 -0.66 -9.50
C ALA A 71 14.60 0.80 -9.96
N TYR A 72 13.42 1.39 -10.10
CA TYR A 72 13.20 2.77 -10.51
C TYR A 72 12.38 3.47 -9.42
N PRO A 73 12.92 4.51 -8.75
CA PRO A 73 12.19 5.23 -7.72
C PRO A 73 10.88 5.78 -8.25
N ALA A 74 9.78 5.57 -7.52
CA ALA A 74 8.45 5.93 -7.97
C ALA A 74 7.55 6.39 -6.81
N THR A 75 6.57 7.21 -7.15
CA THR A 75 5.45 7.51 -6.26
C THR A 75 4.18 6.91 -6.84
N GLY A 76 3.22 6.60 -5.98
CA GLY A 76 1.91 6.12 -6.40
C GLY A 76 0.79 6.82 -5.68
N ASN A 77 -0.40 6.76 -6.24
CA ASN A 77 -1.63 7.18 -5.59
C ASN A 77 -2.72 6.16 -5.90
N VAL A 78 -3.55 5.87 -4.90
CA VAL A 78 -4.75 5.04 -5.08
C VAL A 78 -5.95 5.75 -4.50
N ALA A 79 -7.09 5.63 -5.19
CA ALA A 79 -8.41 5.97 -4.66
C ALA A 79 -9.34 4.78 -4.88
N SER A 80 -10.04 4.34 -3.83
CA SER A 80 -10.97 3.22 -3.85
C SER A 80 -12.37 3.65 -3.40
N LEU A 81 -13.34 3.32 -4.25
CA LEU A 81 -14.78 3.33 -3.97
C LEU A 81 -15.29 1.89 -3.80
N ILE A 82 -14.53 1.07 -3.05
CA ILE A 82 -14.79 -0.36 -2.76
C ILE A 82 -14.61 -1.25 -3.99
N PHE A 83 -15.48 -1.08 -4.99
CA PHE A 83 -15.52 -1.89 -6.21
C PHE A 83 -14.84 -1.24 -7.40
N TYR A 84 -14.59 0.08 -7.33
CA TYR A 84 -13.89 0.82 -8.36
C TYR A 84 -12.66 1.49 -7.76
N LEU A 85 -11.51 1.30 -8.39
CA LEU A 85 -10.25 1.87 -7.97
C LEU A 85 -9.59 2.62 -9.12
N LYS A 86 -8.93 3.72 -8.77
CA LYS A 86 -8.01 4.40 -9.67
C LYS A 86 -6.60 4.35 -9.08
N PHE A 87 -5.65 3.93 -9.89
CA PHE A 87 -4.23 3.88 -9.57
C PHE A 87 -3.46 4.85 -10.47
N GLN A 88 -2.50 5.54 -9.88
CA GLN A 88 -1.44 6.21 -10.60
C GLN A 88 -0.09 5.78 -10.03
N VAL A 89 0.89 5.52 -10.90
CA VAL A 89 2.28 5.24 -10.50
C VAL A 89 3.20 6.05 -11.39
N SER A 90 3.97 6.97 -10.80
CA SER A 90 4.88 7.88 -11.49
C SER A 90 6.32 7.49 -11.19
N ILE A 91 7.06 7.04 -12.20
CA ILE A 91 8.51 6.84 -12.10
C ILE A 91 9.20 8.20 -12.11
N THR A 92 10.15 8.40 -11.20
CA THR A 92 10.96 9.62 -11.11
C THR A 92 11.68 9.86 -12.43
N ASP A 93 11.53 11.05 -13.00
CA ASP A 93 12.06 11.44 -14.32
C ASP A 93 11.61 10.52 -15.48
N GLY A 94 10.52 9.77 -15.30
CA GLY A 94 9.96 8.83 -16.26
C GLY A 94 8.47 9.03 -16.53
N LYS A 95 7.81 7.98 -17.02
CA LYS A 95 6.37 8.00 -17.31
C LYS A 95 5.50 7.77 -16.09
N THR A 96 4.22 8.12 -16.24
CA THR A 96 3.17 7.81 -15.27
C THR A 96 2.23 6.77 -15.83
N PHE A 97 2.00 5.69 -15.07
CA PHE A 97 0.91 4.76 -15.29
C PHE A 97 -0.40 5.36 -14.77
N ASP A 98 -1.47 5.30 -15.56
CA ASP A 98 -2.85 5.59 -15.11
C ASP A 98 -3.71 4.34 -15.35
N GLY A 99 -4.32 3.83 -14.29
CA GLY A 99 -5.05 2.57 -14.31
C GLY A 99 -6.38 2.63 -13.58
N HIS A 100 -7.36 1.93 -14.14
CA HIS A 100 -8.69 1.73 -13.57
C HIS A 100 -8.90 0.25 -13.27
N ALA A 101 -9.25 -0.06 -12.02
CA ALA A 101 -9.47 -1.43 -11.56
C ALA A 101 -10.87 -1.64 -11.00
N GLY A 102 -11.33 -2.88 -11.14
CA GLY A 102 -12.36 -3.47 -10.30
C GLY A 102 -11.73 -4.41 -9.29
N GLY A 103 -12.37 -4.61 -8.14
CA GLY A 103 -11.86 -5.52 -7.12
C GLY A 103 -12.70 -5.52 -5.86
N ALA A 104 -12.33 -6.38 -4.91
CA ALA A 104 -12.86 -6.33 -3.56
C ALA A 104 -11.82 -5.61 -2.68
N SER A 105 -12.13 -4.38 -2.28
CA SER A 105 -11.22 -3.58 -1.46
C SER A 105 -11.94 -2.73 -0.42
N SER A 106 -11.22 -2.28 0.61
CA SER A 106 -11.71 -1.24 1.51
C SER A 106 -11.81 0.10 0.79
N PRO A 107 -12.80 0.96 1.14
CA PRO A 107 -12.85 2.32 0.66
C PRO A 107 -11.67 3.11 1.23
N GLY A 108 -11.13 4.05 0.45
CA GLY A 108 -10.04 4.90 0.92
C GLY A 108 -9.12 5.38 -0.18
N GLY A 109 -7.93 5.79 0.21
CA GLY A 109 -6.90 6.25 -0.70
C GLY A 109 -5.64 6.67 0.05
N GLY A 110 -4.57 6.87 -0.70
CA GLY A 110 -3.30 7.26 -0.13
C GLY A 110 -2.22 7.49 -1.17
N ALA A 111 -1.26 8.34 -0.80
CA ALA A 111 0.01 8.45 -1.50
C ALA A 111 0.92 7.29 -1.09
N LEU A 112 1.69 6.80 -2.05
CA LEU A 112 2.55 5.63 -1.94
C LEU A 112 3.96 6.05 -2.36
N PHE A 113 4.97 5.54 -1.66
CA PHE A 113 6.37 5.78 -1.97
C PHE A 113 7.05 4.43 -2.06
N GLY A 114 7.74 4.18 -3.17
CA GLY A 114 8.34 2.89 -3.44
C GLY A 114 9.13 2.88 -4.73
N ASP A 115 9.22 1.71 -5.35
CA ASP A 115 9.97 1.53 -6.59
C ASP A 115 9.16 0.69 -7.57
N VAL A 116 9.39 0.94 -8.87
CA VAL A 116 9.00 0.04 -9.95
C VAL A 116 10.20 -0.85 -10.29
N TYR A 117 9.98 -2.16 -10.30
CA TYR A 117 10.99 -3.15 -10.67
C TYR A 117 10.68 -3.71 -12.06
N THR A 118 11.64 -3.58 -12.98
CA THR A 118 11.58 -4.16 -14.33
C THR A 118 12.98 -4.19 -14.92
N ASP A 119 13.35 -5.21 -15.69
CA ASP A 119 14.64 -5.22 -16.38
C ASP A 119 14.60 -4.56 -17.78
N ASP A 120 13.40 -4.27 -18.28
CA ASP A 120 13.12 -3.67 -19.59
C ASP A 120 12.05 -2.56 -19.47
N LEU A 121 12.52 -1.36 -19.08
CA LEU A 121 11.66 -0.19 -18.86
C LEU A 121 10.91 0.25 -20.12
N GLU A 122 11.54 0.17 -21.28
CA GLU A 122 10.91 0.56 -22.55
C GLU A 122 9.76 -0.39 -22.91
N ARG A 123 9.95 -1.70 -22.70
CA ARG A 123 8.86 -2.67 -22.87
C ARG A 123 7.74 -2.46 -21.86
N LEU A 124 8.07 -2.19 -20.59
CA LEU A 124 7.07 -1.85 -19.57
C LEU A 124 6.20 -0.67 -20.06
N TYR A 125 6.82 0.41 -20.52
CA TYR A 125 6.11 1.59 -21.01
C TYR A 125 5.25 1.32 -22.24
N ARG A 126 5.78 0.59 -23.22
CA ARG A 126 5.12 0.37 -24.50
C ARG A 126 3.98 -0.65 -24.42
N ASP A 127 4.19 -1.75 -23.69
CA ASP A 127 3.37 -2.95 -23.84
C ASP A 127 2.37 -3.17 -22.69
N THR A 128 2.43 -2.39 -21.61
CA THR A 128 1.46 -2.53 -20.50
C THR A 128 0.04 -2.19 -20.98
N VAL A 129 -0.88 -3.13 -20.81
CA VAL A 129 -2.31 -2.95 -21.11
C VAL A 129 -3.23 -3.29 -19.93
N SER A 130 -2.72 -4.02 -18.96
CA SER A 130 -3.48 -4.44 -17.79
C SER A 130 -2.62 -4.51 -16.53
N PHE A 131 -3.29 -4.54 -15.39
CA PHE A 131 -2.62 -4.64 -14.10
C PHE A 131 -3.46 -5.42 -13.09
N GLU A 132 -2.77 -5.94 -12.09
CA GLU A 132 -3.33 -6.50 -10.86
C GLU A 132 -2.76 -5.71 -9.68
N PHE A 133 -3.51 -5.61 -8.58
CA PHE A 133 -3.02 -5.01 -7.36
C PHE A 133 -3.30 -5.89 -6.14
N GLN A 134 -2.36 -5.84 -5.20
CA GLN A 134 -2.46 -6.46 -3.89
C GLN A 134 -2.22 -5.38 -2.83
N GLY A 135 -3.27 -5.05 -2.07
CA GLY A 135 -3.19 -4.16 -0.92
C GLY A 135 -3.29 -4.96 0.37
N THR A 136 -2.28 -4.85 1.23
CA THR A 136 -2.23 -5.48 2.56
C THR A 136 -1.93 -4.42 3.62
N PRO A 137 -2.09 -4.73 4.93
CA PRO A 137 -1.63 -3.84 5.99
C PRO A 137 -0.12 -3.57 6.00
N VAL A 138 0.67 -4.33 5.23
CA VAL A 138 2.14 -4.24 5.21
C VAL A 138 2.65 -3.55 3.94
N TYR A 139 2.03 -3.82 2.80
CA TYR A 139 2.46 -3.29 1.51
C TYR A 139 1.30 -3.09 0.54
N LEU A 140 1.55 -2.32 -0.51
CA LEU A 140 0.74 -2.29 -1.72
C LEU A 140 1.63 -2.59 -2.93
N SER A 141 1.21 -3.54 -3.75
CA SER A 141 1.88 -3.88 -5.02
C SER A 141 0.93 -3.73 -6.20
N VAL A 142 1.50 -3.32 -7.35
CA VAL A 142 0.80 -3.24 -8.64
C VAL A 142 1.65 -3.99 -9.66
N LEU A 143 1.12 -5.07 -10.22
CA LEU A 143 1.78 -5.89 -11.24
C LEU A 143 1.31 -5.44 -12.62
N PHE A 144 2.22 -5.20 -13.55
CA PHE A 144 1.92 -4.69 -14.90
C PHE A 144 2.09 -5.80 -15.95
N PHE A 145 1.08 -5.96 -16.82
CA PHE A 145 1.04 -7.05 -17.79
C PHE A 145 0.84 -6.56 -19.22
N ASP A 146 1.45 -7.28 -20.17
CA ASP A 146 1.17 -7.13 -21.60
C ASP A 146 -0.14 -7.81 -22.01
N CYS A 147 -0.48 -7.71 -23.31
CA CYS A 147 -1.71 -8.30 -23.88
C CYS A 147 -1.73 -9.83 -23.89
N HIS A 148 -0.60 -10.47 -23.58
CA HIS A 148 -0.45 -11.92 -23.43
C HIS A 148 -0.39 -12.35 -21.96
N SER A 149 -0.74 -11.44 -21.03
CA SER A 149 -0.68 -11.65 -19.58
C SER A 149 0.72 -11.98 -19.07
N LYS A 150 1.78 -11.55 -19.78
CA LYS A 150 3.16 -11.67 -19.29
C LYS A 150 3.51 -10.47 -18.43
N LEU A 151 4.12 -10.74 -17.27
CA LEU A 151 4.55 -9.71 -16.34
C LEU A 151 5.69 -8.88 -16.97
N LEU A 152 5.51 -7.57 -17.00
CA LEU A 152 6.49 -6.61 -17.50
C LEU A 152 7.28 -5.94 -16.37
N GLY A 153 6.70 -5.90 -15.18
CA GLY A 153 7.29 -5.30 -13.99
C GLY A 153 6.27 -5.15 -12.88
N HIS A 154 6.70 -4.66 -11.72
CA HIS A 154 5.81 -4.40 -10.60
C HIS A 154 6.22 -3.15 -9.84
N PHE A 155 5.25 -2.39 -9.37
CA PHE A 155 5.44 -1.40 -8.32
C PHE A 155 5.29 -2.08 -6.95
N GLN A 156 6.13 -1.72 -6.00
CA GLN A 156 5.91 -2.07 -4.59
C GLN A 156 6.18 -0.86 -3.69
N ALA A 157 5.29 -0.63 -2.74
CA ALA A 157 5.39 0.42 -1.74
C ALA A 157 4.95 -0.09 -0.37
N GLY A 158 5.50 0.51 0.69
CA GLY A 158 5.03 0.26 2.05
C GLY A 158 3.56 0.66 2.22
N ALA A 159 2.85 0.03 3.16
CA ALA A 159 1.46 0.33 3.44
C ALA A 159 1.29 1.72 4.06
N VAL A 160 1.12 2.73 3.19
CA VAL A 160 0.68 4.10 3.54
C VAL A 160 -0.78 4.34 3.11
N SER A 161 -1.38 3.38 2.41
CA SER A 161 -2.77 3.45 1.94
C SER A 161 -3.74 2.74 2.87
N THR A 162 -4.97 3.26 2.93
CA THR A 162 -6.12 2.60 3.59
C THR A 162 -6.77 1.52 2.73
N VAL A 163 -6.30 1.34 1.49
CA VAL A 163 -6.84 0.36 0.54
C VAL A 163 -6.18 -1.00 0.75
N ILE A 164 -6.96 -1.95 1.26
CA ILE A 164 -6.63 -3.36 1.44
C ILE A 164 -7.54 -4.16 0.52
N GLY A 165 -7.01 -5.13 -0.20
CA GLY A 165 -7.80 -5.96 -1.10
C GLY A 165 -7.00 -6.47 -2.30
N VAL A 166 -7.73 -7.09 -3.22
CA VAL A 166 -7.19 -7.61 -4.48
C VAL A 166 -8.12 -7.25 -5.63
N GLY A 167 -7.53 -6.96 -6.78
CA GLY A 167 -8.28 -6.68 -7.99
C GLY A 167 -7.37 -6.35 -9.15
N GLY A 168 -7.94 -5.88 -10.23
CA GLY A 168 -7.19 -5.57 -11.45
C GLY A 168 -8.04 -4.86 -12.48
N GLY A 169 -7.38 -4.47 -13.56
CA GLY A 169 -8.06 -3.80 -14.65
C GLY A 169 -7.10 -3.34 -15.73
N LYS A 170 -7.42 -2.22 -16.36
CA LYS A 170 -6.71 -1.70 -17.52
C LYS A 170 -5.99 -0.40 -17.18
N GLY A 171 -4.85 -0.21 -17.81
CA GLY A 171 -4.07 1.02 -17.70
C GLY A 171 -2.91 1.02 -18.67
N SER A 172 -2.24 2.16 -18.76
CA SER A 172 -1.11 2.38 -19.66
C SER A 172 -0.19 3.46 -19.12
N TRP A 173 1.04 3.52 -19.65
CA TRP A 173 2.02 4.55 -19.31
C TRP A 173 1.98 5.71 -20.30
N SER A 174 2.03 6.95 -19.80
CA SER A 174 2.17 8.17 -20.61
C SER A 174 3.27 9.07 -20.08
#